data_AF-A0A6N2RJD2-F1
#
_entry.id   AF-A0A6N2RJD2-F1
#
_cell.length_a   1.000
_cell.length_b   1.000
_cell.length_c   1.000
_cell.angle_alpha   90.00
_cell.angle_beta   90.00
_cell.angle_gamma   90.00
#
_symmetry.space_group_name_H-M   'P 1'
#
loop_
_entity.id
_entity.type
_entity.pdbx_description
1 polymer ?
#
loop_
_entity_poly.entity_id
_entity_poly.type
_entity_poly.pdbx_seq_one_letter_code
_entity_poly.pdbx_strand_id
1 'polypeptide(L)'
;MSLTAVLIIAAVILFGVIGAVVQVWPSSPFVGGAILVWAWMTGTRSAWIIFAISAAILILGTILKYIIPARGMTKAGIPQSTLVWGGIGGFVGWFIGLPLGLILGMIAAIFIVEYLRNQDTQKAWKATVVALKAFGWTIAIELIAALSAATLWVVGLLLQGPAAA
;
A
#
# COMPACT_ATOMS: atom_id res chain seq x y z
N MET A 1 -19.76 11.62 -18.98
CA MET A 1 -18.42 12.06 -18.54
C MET A 1 -17.47 12.03 -19.73
N SER A 2 -16.54 12.98 -19.87
CA SER A 2 -15.62 13.00 -21.03
C SER A 2 -14.54 11.92 -20.92
N LEU A 3 -14.00 11.46 -22.07
CA LEU A 3 -12.89 10.50 -22.10
C LEU A 3 -11.68 11.00 -21.32
N THR A 4 -11.36 12.30 -21.45
CA THR A 4 -10.26 12.94 -20.72
C THR A 4 -10.41 12.80 -19.21
N ALA A 5 -11.63 12.99 -18.67
CA ALA A 5 -11.87 12.82 -17.24
C ALA A 5 -11.67 11.37 -16.79
N VAL A 6 -12.12 10.38 -17.58
CA VAL A 6 -11.88 8.95 -17.31
C VAL A 6 -10.37 8.67 -17.25
N LEU A 7 -9.60 9.18 -18.21
CA LEU A 7 -8.14 8.97 -18.27
C LEU A 7 -7.41 9.59 -17.07
N ILE A 8 -7.83 10.77 -16.63
CA ILE A 8 -7.26 11.40 -15.43
C ILE A 8 -7.55 10.55 -14.19
N ILE A 9 -8.79 10.11 -14.01
CA ILE A 9 -9.17 9.23 -12.89
C ILE A 9 -8.35 7.93 -12.93
N ALA A 10 -8.24 7.30 -14.09
CA ALA A 10 -7.45 6.08 -14.28
C ALA A 10 -5.97 6.29 -13.93
N ALA A 11 -5.38 7.42 -14.33
CA ALA A 11 -4.00 7.76 -14.02
C ALA A 11 -3.78 7.95 -12.50
N VAL A 12 -4.72 8.61 -11.80
CA VAL A 12 -4.64 8.77 -10.34
C VAL A 12 -4.81 7.43 -9.61
N ILE A 13 -5.71 6.56 -10.08
CA ILE A 13 -5.84 5.20 -9.54
C ILE A 13 -4.54 4.42 -9.76
N LEU A 14 -3.96 4.47 -10.96
CA LEU A 14 -2.70 3.80 -11.28
C LEU A 14 -1.56 4.31 -10.39
N PHE A 15 -1.47 5.62 -10.17
CA PHE A 15 -0.50 6.21 -9.25
C PHE A 15 -0.69 5.72 -7.81
N GLY A 16 -1.94 5.57 -7.36
CA GLY A 16 -2.27 4.94 -6.09
C GLY A 16 -1.83 3.48 -6.02
N VAL A 17 -2.07 2.68 -7.07
CA VAL A 17 -1.64 1.28 -7.15
C VAL A 17 -0.10 1.16 -7.12
N ILE A 18 0.62 2.03 -7.83
CA ILE A 18 2.09 2.09 -7.78
C ILE A 18 2.56 2.42 -6.35
N GLY A 19 1.88 3.35 -5.66
CA GLY A 19 2.16 3.66 -4.26
C GLY A 19 2.07 2.45 -3.33
N ALA A 20 1.14 1.52 -3.60
CA ALA A 20 1.01 0.29 -2.82
C ALA A 20 2.26 -0.62 -2.91
N VAL A 21 3.02 -0.55 -4.01
CA VAL A 21 4.26 -1.32 -4.19
C VAL A 21 5.47 -0.53 -3.71
N VAL A 22 5.54 0.74 -4.07
CA VAL A 22 6.71 1.60 -3.84
C VAL A 22 6.83 2.04 -2.38
N GLN A 23 5.72 2.16 -1.65
CA GLN A 23 5.68 2.50 -0.22
C GLN A 23 6.30 3.86 0.16
N VAL A 24 6.55 4.74 -0.82
CA VAL A 24 7.04 6.12 -0.59
C VAL A 24 5.88 7.08 -0.30
N TRP A 25 4.68 6.81 -0.82
CA TRP A 25 3.45 7.56 -0.55
C TRP A 25 2.28 6.60 -0.25
N PRO A 26 1.23 7.04 0.45
CA PRO A 26 0.10 6.17 0.80
C PRO A 26 -0.74 5.85 -0.45
N SER A 27 -1.16 4.60 -0.64
CA SER A 27 -1.97 4.18 -1.79
C SER A 27 -3.44 4.60 -1.67
N SER A 28 -4.07 4.24 -0.55
CA SER A 28 -5.52 4.33 -0.33
C SER A 28 -6.12 5.72 -0.62
N PRO A 29 -5.50 6.86 -0.24
CA PRO A 29 -6.06 8.18 -0.52
C PRO A 29 -6.20 8.49 -2.01
N PHE A 30 -5.22 8.09 -2.84
CA PHE A 30 -5.27 8.33 -4.29
C PHE A 30 -6.33 7.47 -4.97
N VAL A 31 -6.36 6.17 -4.65
CA VAL A 31 -7.35 5.25 -5.23
C VAL A 31 -8.76 5.64 -4.78
N GLY A 32 -8.99 5.82 -3.48
CA GLY A 32 -10.30 6.19 -2.94
C GLY A 32 -10.75 7.58 -3.39
N GLY A 33 -9.84 8.55 -3.42
CA GLY A 33 -10.14 9.91 -3.88
C GLY A 33 -10.52 9.97 -5.36
N ALA A 34 -9.82 9.23 -6.23
CA ALA A 34 -10.16 9.15 -7.64
C ALA A 34 -11.53 8.50 -7.87
N ILE A 35 -11.85 7.43 -7.13
CA ILE A 35 -13.15 6.75 -7.21
C ILE A 35 -14.27 7.65 -6.64
N LEU A 36 -14.00 8.45 -5.60
CA LEU A 36 -14.95 9.43 -5.09
C LEU A 36 -15.27 10.51 -6.13
N VAL A 37 -14.24 11.09 -6.75
CA VAL A 37 -14.41 12.09 -7.82
C VAL A 37 -15.22 11.49 -8.97
N TRP A 38 -14.90 10.26 -9.37
CA TRP A 38 -15.69 9.54 -10.37
C TRP A 38 -17.16 9.38 -9.94
N ALA A 39 -17.43 8.91 -8.73
CA ALA A 39 -18.79 8.71 -8.23
C ALA A 39 -19.59 10.03 -8.19
N TRP A 40 -18.93 11.11 -7.79
CA TRP A 40 -19.50 12.46 -7.80
C TRP A 40 -19.86 12.92 -9.21
N MET A 41 -18.96 12.76 -10.17
CA MET A 41 -19.17 13.17 -11.57
C MET A 41 -20.21 12.31 -12.29
N THR A 42 -20.30 11.02 -11.96
CA THR A 42 -21.32 10.13 -12.51
C THR A 42 -22.71 10.42 -11.92
N GLY A 43 -22.80 10.69 -10.61
CA GLY A 43 -24.03 11.09 -9.94
C GLY A 43 -25.10 9.99 -9.80
N THR A 44 -24.80 8.73 -10.13
CA THR A 44 -25.76 7.61 -10.04
C THR A 44 -25.64 6.86 -8.72
N ARG A 45 -26.75 6.24 -8.28
CA ARG A 45 -26.78 5.40 -7.07
C ARG A 45 -25.75 4.27 -7.13
N SER A 46 -25.59 3.64 -8.30
CA SER A 46 -24.62 2.55 -8.50
C SER A 46 -23.18 3.02 -8.32
N ALA A 47 -22.83 4.23 -8.80
CA ALA A 47 -21.48 4.78 -8.62
C ALA A 47 -21.15 5.04 -7.15
N TRP A 48 -22.12 5.57 -6.38
CA TRP A 48 -21.96 5.76 -4.93
C TRP A 48 -21.83 4.44 -4.15
N ILE A 49 -22.57 3.39 -4.54
CA ILE A 49 -22.43 2.05 -3.95
C ILE A 49 -21.01 1.51 -4.20
N ILE A 50 -20.49 1.65 -5.42
CA ILE A 50 -19.13 1.22 -5.79
C ILE A 50 -18.09 1.99 -4.98
N PHE A 51 -18.26 3.29 -4.82
CA PHE A 51 -17.39 4.09 -3.95
C PHE A 51 -17.45 3.59 -2.50
N ALA A 52 -18.64 3.37 -1.94
CA ALA A 52 -18.79 2.91 -0.55
C ALA A 52 -18.09 1.55 -0.30
N ILE A 53 -18.25 0.60 -1.22
CA ILE A 53 -17.57 -0.71 -1.13
C ILE A 53 -16.06 -0.54 -1.27
N SER A 54 -15.61 0.26 -2.24
CA SER A 54 -14.18 0.54 -2.45
C SER A 54 -13.56 1.20 -1.21
N ALA A 55 -14.23 2.19 -0.62
CA ALA A 55 -13.80 2.86 0.60
C ALA A 55 -13.71 1.87 1.77
N ALA A 56 -14.70 0.99 1.94
CA ALA A 56 -14.66 -0.05 2.97
C ALA A 56 -13.46 -1.00 2.80
N ILE A 57 -13.19 -1.45 1.56
CA ILE A 57 -12.04 -2.30 1.24
C ILE A 57 -10.72 -1.58 1.56
N LEU A 58 -10.58 -0.33 1.15
CA LEU A 58 -9.37 0.46 1.37
C LEU A 58 -9.13 0.76 2.86
N ILE A 59 -10.19 1.06 3.61
CA ILE A 59 -10.12 1.24 5.07
C ILE A 59 -9.71 -0.08 5.74
N LEU A 60 -10.35 -1.19 5.37
CA LEU A 60 -10.01 -2.49 5.91
C LEU A 60 -8.56 -2.88 5.57
N GLY A 61 -8.12 -2.69 4.33
CA GLY A 61 -6.73 -2.90 3.92
C GLY A 61 -5.75 -2.04 4.72
N THR A 62 -6.11 -0.77 4.96
CA THR A 62 -5.32 0.14 5.80
C THR A 62 -5.22 -0.35 7.24
N ILE A 63 -6.28 -0.90 7.82
CA ILE A 63 -6.24 -1.47 9.18
C ILE A 63 -5.39 -2.75 9.19
N LEU A 64 -5.63 -3.66 8.26
CA LEU A 64 -4.97 -4.97 8.20
C LEU A 64 -3.46 -4.85 7.95
N LYS A 65 -3.03 -3.88 7.13
CA LYS A 65 -1.60 -3.65 6.85
C LYS A 65 -0.79 -3.20 8.07
N TYR A 66 -1.44 -2.70 9.12
CA TYR A 66 -0.77 -2.42 10.40
C TYR A 66 -0.89 -3.61 11.37
N ILE A 67 -2.07 -4.23 11.46
CA ILE A 67 -2.32 -5.29 12.44
C ILE A 67 -1.53 -6.57 12.13
N ILE A 68 -1.53 -7.01 10.87
CA ILE A 68 -0.94 -8.30 10.49
C ILE A 68 0.59 -8.29 10.67
N PRO A 69 1.34 -7.31 10.12
CA PRO A 69 2.78 -7.23 10.32
C PRO A 69 3.16 -7.06 11.79
N ALA A 70 2.45 -6.22 12.53
CA ALA A 70 2.72 -6.00 13.94
C ALA A 70 2.56 -7.29 14.76
N ARG A 71 1.47 -8.05 14.55
CA ARG A 71 1.30 -9.36 15.19
C ARG A 71 2.41 -10.34 14.82
N GLY A 72 2.89 -10.33 13.58
CA GLY A 72 4.00 -11.17 13.13
C GLY A 72 5.29 -10.88 13.90
N MET A 73 5.63 -9.59 14.06
CA MET A 73 6.82 -9.15 14.82
C MET A 73 6.72 -9.53 16.30
N THR A 74 5.58 -9.28 16.94
CA THR A 74 5.37 -9.63 18.36
C THR A 74 5.47 -11.13 18.60
N LYS A 75 4.90 -11.96 17.72
CA LYS A 75 5.02 -13.42 17.80
C LYS A 75 6.47 -13.90 17.66
N ALA A 76 7.30 -13.18 16.91
CA ALA A 76 8.70 -13.48 16.75
C ALA A 76 9.59 -12.93 17.87
N GLY A 77 9.01 -12.22 18.85
CA GLY A 77 9.76 -11.57 19.93
C GLY A 77 10.60 -10.37 19.47
N ILE A 78 10.30 -9.79 18.30
CA ILE A 78 11.06 -8.69 17.72
C ILE A 78 10.33 -7.36 18.00
N PRO A 79 11.02 -6.33 18.50
CA PRO A 79 10.38 -5.04 18.77
C PRO A 79 9.73 -4.42 17.52
N GLN A 80 8.57 -3.75 17.70
CA GLN A 80 7.90 -3.04 16.60
C GLN A 80 8.76 -1.88 16.04
N SER A 81 9.61 -1.29 16.89
CA SER A 81 10.54 -0.23 16.47
C SER A 81 11.51 -0.70 15.39
N THR A 82 11.73 -2.01 15.23
CA THR A 82 12.53 -2.59 14.15
C THR A 82 11.89 -2.34 12.78
N LEU A 83 10.56 -2.36 12.68
CA LEU A 83 9.86 -1.95 11.46
C LEU A 83 10.06 -0.46 11.19
N VAL A 84 10.01 0.38 12.23
CA VAL A 84 10.22 1.82 12.08
C VAL A 84 11.62 2.11 11.55
N TRP A 85 12.66 1.49 12.11
CA TRP A 85 14.02 1.62 11.63
C TRP A 85 14.22 1.08 10.22
N GLY A 86 13.58 -0.05 9.88
CA GLY A 86 13.57 -0.56 8.51
C GLY A 86 12.92 0.41 7.53
N GLY A 87 11.82 1.04 7.92
CA GLY A 87 11.14 2.06 7.12
C GLY A 87 11.99 3.30 6.91
N ILE A 88 12.63 3.82 7.97
CA ILE A 88 13.56 4.94 7.89
C ILE A 88 14.76 4.59 7.00
N GLY A 89 15.38 3.43 7.22
CA GLY A 89 16.50 2.95 6.43
C GLY A 89 16.15 2.79 4.96
N GLY A 90 14.99 2.23 4.65
CA GLY A 90 14.50 2.09 3.29
C GLY A 90 14.20 3.44 2.64
N PHE A 91 13.57 4.36 3.36
CA PHE A 91 13.31 5.71 2.87
C PHE A 91 14.61 6.46 2.55
N VAL A 92 15.61 6.42 3.44
CA VAL A 92 16.92 7.05 3.18
C VAL A 92 17.65 6.36 2.03
N GLY A 93 17.66 5.03 2.02
CA GLY A 93 18.32 4.24 0.99
C GLY A 93 17.75 4.46 -0.40
N TRP A 94 16.44 4.71 -0.52
CA TRP A 94 15.80 5.09 -1.77
C TRP A 94 16.53 6.25 -2.45
N PHE A 95 16.88 7.32 -1.74
CA PHE A 95 17.59 8.48 -2.32
C PHE A 95 19.04 8.19 -2.74
N ILE A 96 19.64 7.11 -2.26
CA ILE A 96 21.04 6.76 -2.54
C ILE A 96 21.16 5.95 -3.84
N GLY A 97 20.19 5.07 -4.12
CA GLY A 97 20.35 4.08 -5.20
C GLY A 97 19.05 3.49 -5.69
N LEU A 98 18.04 4.33 -5.95
CA LEU A 98 16.72 3.94 -6.47
C LEU A 98 16.79 2.82 -7.54
N PRO A 99 15.85 1.84 -7.53
CA PRO A 99 14.92 1.48 -6.45
C PRO A 99 15.56 0.52 -5.42
N LEU A 100 16.72 -0.06 -5.75
CA LEU A 100 17.42 -1.07 -4.94
C LEU A 100 17.81 -0.53 -3.56
N GLY A 101 18.10 0.77 -3.49
CA GLY A 101 18.45 1.45 -2.26
C GLY A 101 17.41 1.32 -1.15
N LEU A 102 16.10 1.21 -1.48
CA LEU A 102 15.07 1.03 -0.44
C LEU A 102 15.18 -0.33 0.23
N ILE A 103 15.37 -1.40 -0.54
CA ILE A 103 15.51 -2.74 0.01
C ILE A 103 16.82 -2.84 0.79
N LEU A 104 17.92 -2.36 0.21
CA LEU A 104 19.24 -2.42 0.85
C LEU A 104 19.31 -1.58 2.12
N GLY A 105 18.77 -0.35 2.10
CA GLY A 105 18.71 0.52 3.26
C GLY A 105 17.87 -0.05 4.39
N MET A 106 16.73 -0.67 4.06
CA MET A 106 15.89 -1.37 5.03
C MET A 106 16.62 -2.56 5.67
N ILE A 107 17.25 -3.41 4.85
CA ILE A 107 18.05 -4.56 5.33
C ILE A 107 19.16 -4.07 6.27
N ALA A 108 19.93 -3.08 5.84
CA ALA A 108 21.05 -2.55 6.62
C ALA A 108 20.57 -1.96 7.96
N ALA A 109 19.55 -1.11 7.94
CA ALA A 109 19.04 -0.47 9.16
C ALA A 109 18.50 -1.49 10.16
N ILE A 110 17.72 -2.47 9.71
CA ILE A 110 17.17 -3.51 10.59
C ILE A 110 18.31 -4.34 11.18
N PHE A 111 19.22 -4.82 10.33
CA PHE A 111 20.34 -5.66 10.77
C PHE A 111 21.21 -4.92 11.79
N ILE A 112 21.58 -3.67 11.52
CA ILE A 112 22.42 -2.86 12.42
C ILE A 112 21.71 -2.65 13.76
N VAL A 113 20.44 -2.24 13.76
CA VAL A 113 19.70 -1.98 15.01
C VAL A 113 19.56 -3.26 15.84
N GLU A 114 19.25 -4.39 15.22
CA GLU A 114 19.09 -5.65 15.94
C GLU A 114 20.42 -6.27 16.38
N TYR A 115 21.49 -6.04 15.62
CA TYR A 115 22.84 -6.40 16.03
C TYR A 115 23.29 -5.56 17.23
N LEU A 116 23.05 -4.25 17.22
CA LEU A 116 23.40 -3.38 18.35
C LEU A 116 22.61 -3.72 19.62
N ARG A 117 21.39 -4.25 19.49
CA ARG A 117 20.56 -4.71 20.64
C ARG A 117 21.03 -6.02 21.25
N ASN A 118 21.41 -6.98 20.42
CA ASN A 118 21.62 -8.36 20.85
C ASN A 118 23.09 -8.82 20.80
N GLN A 119 23.94 -8.05 20.11
CA GLN A 119 25.33 -8.39 19.77
C GLN A 119 25.49 -9.79 19.15
N ASP A 120 24.47 -10.22 18.41
CA ASP A 120 24.35 -11.57 17.86
C ASP A 120 23.89 -11.48 16.40
N THR A 121 24.79 -11.87 15.50
CA THR A 121 24.58 -11.86 14.04
C THR A 121 23.43 -12.75 13.60
N GLN A 122 23.26 -13.92 14.22
CA GLN A 122 22.20 -14.86 13.82
C GLN A 122 20.83 -14.30 14.22
N LYS A 123 20.72 -13.73 15.42
CA LYS A 123 19.48 -13.06 15.87
C LYS A 123 19.15 -11.85 15.00
N ALA A 124 20.14 -11.00 14.68
CA ALA A 124 19.96 -9.84 13.82
C ALA A 124 19.47 -10.22 12.41
N TRP A 125 20.06 -11.26 11.82
CA TRP A 125 19.64 -11.76 10.51
C TRP A 125 18.22 -12.34 10.55
N LYS A 126 17.90 -13.15 11.56
CA LYS A 126 16.54 -13.68 11.76
C LYS A 126 15.52 -12.55 11.88
N ALA A 127 15.83 -11.51 12.66
CA ALA A 127 14.96 -10.36 12.82
C ALA A 127 14.78 -9.59 11.51
N THR A 128 15.84 -9.43 10.73
CA THR A 128 15.80 -8.84 9.39
C THR A 128 14.84 -9.58 8.47
N VAL A 129 14.97 -10.91 8.36
CA VAL A 129 14.09 -11.72 7.51
C VAL A 129 12.62 -11.63 7.95
N VAL A 130 12.35 -11.65 9.26
CA VAL A 130 10.98 -11.52 9.77
C VAL A 130 10.41 -10.14 9.46
N ALA A 131 11.18 -9.08 9.67
CA ALA A 131 10.77 -7.71 9.37
C ALA A 131 10.54 -7.50 7.86
N LEU A 132 11.38 -8.04 6.98
CA LEU A 132 11.17 -8.01 5.53
C LEU A 132 9.88 -8.71 5.13
N LYS A 133 9.56 -9.86 5.73
CA LYS A 133 8.27 -10.54 5.51
C LYS A 133 7.10 -9.69 5.98
N ALA A 134 7.24 -9.00 7.12
CA ALA A 134 6.25 -8.06 7.62
C ALA A 134 6.00 -6.91 6.63
N PHE A 135 7.05 -6.31 6.06
CA PHE A 135 6.92 -5.31 4.98
C PHE A 135 6.26 -5.89 3.72
N GLY A 136 6.63 -7.11 3.33
CA GLY A 136 5.99 -7.81 2.21
C GLY A 136 4.49 -8.00 2.42
N TRP A 137 4.05 -8.31 3.65
CA TRP A 137 2.62 -8.37 3.98
C TRP A 137 1.94 -7.01 3.90
N THR A 138 2.58 -5.93 4.36
CA THR A 138 2.07 -4.56 4.20
C THR A 138 1.77 -4.25 2.73
N ILE A 139 2.75 -4.53 1.85
CA ILE A 139 2.64 -4.31 0.40
C ILE A 139 1.52 -5.18 -0.19
N ALA A 140 1.49 -6.48 0.14
CA ALA A 140 0.50 -7.39 -0.40
C ALA A 140 -0.93 -6.98 -0.03
N ILE A 141 -1.18 -6.61 1.23
CA ILE A 141 -2.50 -6.20 1.72
C ILE A 141 -2.94 -4.91 1.02
N GLU A 142 -2.05 -3.92 0.94
CA GLU A 142 -2.35 -2.63 0.32
C GLU A 142 -2.59 -2.77 -1.18
N LEU A 143 -1.79 -3.60 -1.86
CA LEU A 143 -1.96 -3.89 -3.28
C LEU A 143 -3.27 -4.63 -3.58
N ILE A 144 -3.64 -5.63 -2.78
CA ILE A 144 -4.92 -6.33 -2.93
C ILE A 144 -6.09 -5.37 -2.77
N ALA A 145 -6.05 -4.50 -1.75
CA ALA A 145 -7.10 -3.51 -1.51
C ALA A 145 -7.20 -2.51 -2.67
N ALA A 146 -6.06 -1.96 -3.12
CA ALA A 146 -5.99 -1.02 -4.24
C ALA A 146 -6.50 -1.63 -5.55
N LEU A 147 -6.06 -2.85 -5.89
CA LEU A 147 -6.49 -3.55 -7.10
C LEU A 147 -7.98 -3.93 -7.04
N SER A 148 -8.49 -4.31 -5.88
CA SER A 148 -9.91 -4.61 -5.69
C SER A 148 -10.77 -3.37 -5.89
N ALA A 149 -10.39 -2.22 -5.31
CA ALA A 149 -11.05 -0.95 -5.52
C ALA A 149 -10.97 -0.48 -7.00
N ALA A 150 -9.80 -0.60 -7.62
CA ALA A 150 -9.62 -0.30 -9.05
C ALA A 150 -10.50 -1.19 -9.94
N THR A 151 -10.60 -2.48 -9.62
CA THR A 151 -11.47 -3.43 -10.35
C THR A 151 -12.94 -3.06 -10.21
N LEU A 152 -13.39 -2.72 -9.00
CA LEU A 152 -14.77 -2.24 -8.77
C LEU A 152 -15.08 -0.97 -9.57
N TRP A 153 -14.13 -0.04 -9.66
CA TRP A 153 -14.27 1.14 -10.50
C TRP A 153 -14.39 0.80 -11.99
N VAL A 154 -13.55 -0.11 -12.51
CA VAL A 154 -13.65 -0.57 -13.91
C VAL A 154 -15.01 -1.21 -14.18
N VAL A 155 -15.47 -2.11 -13.31
CA VAL A 155 -16.81 -2.72 -13.42
C VAL A 155 -17.90 -1.64 -13.42
N GLY A 156 -17.81 -0.66 -12.52
CA GLY A 156 -18.72 0.46 -12.47
C GLY A 156 -18.77 1.28 -13.75
N LEU A 157 -17.60 1.57 -14.32
CA LEU A 157 -17.46 2.29 -15.57
C LEU A 157 -18.11 1.52 -16.73
N LEU A 158 -17.92 0.20 -16.80
CA LEU A 158 -18.50 -0.66 -17.82
C LEU A 158 -20.03 -0.79 -17.70
N LEU A 159 -20.55 -0.87 -16.47
CA LEU A 159 -21.99 -0.87 -16.20
C LEU A 159 -22.67 0.45 -16.57
N GLN A 160 -21.89 1.53 -16.72
CA GLN A 160 -22.35 2.86 -17.12
C GLN A 160 -22.13 3.12 -18.62
N GLY A 161 -21.57 2.16 -19.38
CA GLY A 161 -21.44 2.19 -20.84
C GLY A 161 -22.78 2.09 -21.59
N PRO A 162 -22.81 2.33 -22.91
CA PRO A 162 -23.60 3.35 -23.62
C PRO A 162 -25.12 3.09 -23.69
N ALA A 163 -25.82 3.02 -22.55
CA ALA A 163 -27.28 2.94 -22.52
C ALA A 163 -27.98 4.32 -22.42
N ALA A 164 -27.30 5.40 -22.83
CA ALA A 164 -27.83 6.77 -22.80
C ALA A 164 -27.24 7.66 -23.92
N ALA A 165 -27.26 7.15 -25.15
CA ALA A 165 -27.10 7.95 -26.37
C ALA A 165 -28.37 7.84 -27.20
#